data_AF-A0A2P5MKV6-F1
#
_entry.id   AF-A0A2P5MKV6-F1
#
_cell.length_a   1.000
_cell.length_b   1.000
_cell.length_c   1.000
_cell.angle_alpha   90.00
_cell.angle_beta   90.00
_cell.angle_gamma   90.00
#
_symmetry.space_group_name_H-M   'P 1'
#
loop_
_entity.id
_entity.type
_entity.pdbx_description
1 polymer ?
#
loop_
_entity_poly.entity_id
_entity_poly.type
_entity_poly.pdbx_seq_one_letter_code
_entity_poly.pdbx_strand_id
1 'polypeptide(L)'
;GEDPAVPVQLALGGLTFQTATLDASSRSLGQFALQSQGNMLWSNQGGLFNGAADTALFDLRSQGDLIYRQGDAGAAELSFANLIFDLAFTNGAAAGQLPAAGRIGLTEEGIEFGADYADVEFTFDLAFKANPTNFDTVGRSHLVRFGWQGGLINARQRIGAGGYGYGTYADGVNIFQDFDGTGALANSRSQGINLLSEWDFDSDFALVIGEAAGNRSYVRFSDWQRFGNVTGPMFSFPVTFDVVQAGAAPGGLCAGPFTSGVPDQASCIGAGGEFFSSGLPAGDAAFAVLVRDAHLHAYSSLVEVIDPQAGGTVTPVNWGLLLTYGKLDADIFLRPQGRADGAVVNTTDTGIRADVTLLAQSPDAWRRANSDDPLVRATA
;
A
#
# COMPACT_ATOMS: atom_id res chain seq x y z
N GLY A 1 -17.61 35.39 -1.31
CA GLY A 1 -16.72 35.10 -0.18
C GLY A 1 -17.22 33.81 0.39
N GLU A 2 -16.64 32.71 -0.04
CA GLU A 2 -16.94 31.40 0.55
C GLU A 2 -16.22 31.35 1.90
N ASP A 3 -16.95 30.98 2.94
CA ASP A 3 -16.36 30.67 4.24
C ASP A 3 -15.27 29.60 4.04
N PRO A 4 -14.07 29.72 4.65
CA PRO A 4 -13.10 28.65 4.57
C PRO A 4 -13.74 27.38 5.14
N ALA A 5 -13.83 26.33 4.32
CA ALA A 5 -14.41 25.07 4.72
C ALA A 5 -13.69 24.55 5.97
N VAL A 6 -14.43 24.38 7.07
CA VAL A 6 -13.90 23.83 8.32
C VAL A 6 -13.60 22.34 8.10
N PRO A 7 -12.40 21.84 8.43
CA PRO A 7 -12.10 20.41 8.35
C PRO A 7 -13.14 19.57 9.07
N VAL A 8 -13.61 18.50 8.42
CA VAL A 8 -14.53 17.54 9.00
C VAL A 8 -13.73 16.37 9.55
N GLN A 9 -14.07 15.93 10.76
CA GLN A 9 -13.46 14.75 11.37
C GLN A 9 -14.38 13.54 11.24
N LEU A 10 -13.88 12.49 10.58
CA LEU A 10 -14.41 11.14 10.67
C LEU A 10 -13.55 10.35 11.66
N ALA A 11 -14.17 9.79 12.71
CA ALA A 11 -13.49 8.93 13.67
C ALA A 11 -14.06 7.51 13.61
N LEU A 12 -13.18 6.52 13.51
CA LEU A 12 -13.48 5.09 13.59
C LEU A 12 -12.72 4.53 14.79
N GLY A 13 -13.45 4.00 15.77
CA GLY A 13 -12.86 3.45 16.99
C GLY A 13 -13.50 2.13 17.41
N GLY A 14 -12.89 1.46 18.38
CA GLY A 14 -13.39 0.16 18.86
C GLY A 14 -13.23 -0.94 17.82
N LEU A 15 -12.15 -0.89 17.04
CA LEU A 15 -11.83 -1.92 16.05
C LEU A 15 -11.54 -3.23 16.79
N THR A 16 -12.49 -4.16 16.78
CA THR A 16 -12.43 -5.46 17.44
C THR A 16 -12.85 -6.54 16.45
N PHE A 17 -12.60 -7.80 16.77
CA PHE A 17 -13.13 -8.92 16.00
C PHE A 17 -13.45 -10.11 16.92
N GLN A 18 -14.33 -10.96 16.43
CA GLN A 18 -14.68 -12.22 17.07
C GLN A 18 -14.57 -13.34 16.04
N THR A 19 -13.80 -14.36 16.37
CA THR A 19 -13.69 -15.58 15.57
C THR A 19 -14.20 -16.78 16.37
N ALA A 20 -14.18 -17.96 15.76
CA ALA A 20 -14.53 -19.19 16.47
C ALA A 20 -13.52 -19.52 17.59
N THR A 21 -12.28 -19.05 17.47
CA THR A 21 -11.19 -19.35 18.41
C THR A 21 -10.88 -18.22 19.38
N LEU A 22 -11.24 -16.97 19.07
CA LEU A 22 -10.89 -15.80 19.87
C LEU A 22 -12.02 -14.77 19.93
N ASP A 23 -12.40 -14.39 21.14
CA ASP A 23 -13.21 -13.20 21.40
C ASP A 23 -12.30 -12.03 21.77
N ALA A 24 -12.21 -11.03 20.88
CA ALA A 24 -11.49 -9.79 21.13
C ALA A 24 -12.43 -8.59 21.32
N SER A 25 -13.71 -8.80 21.65
CA SER A 25 -14.69 -7.73 21.88
C SER A 25 -14.27 -6.73 22.97
N SER A 26 -13.47 -7.16 23.94
CA SER A 26 -12.91 -6.31 24.99
C SER A 26 -11.53 -5.73 24.66
N ARG A 27 -10.97 -5.97 23.47
CA ARG A 27 -9.62 -5.56 23.08
C ARG A 27 -9.61 -4.89 21.72
N SER A 28 -9.14 -3.65 21.63
CA SER A 28 -9.20 -2.88 20.39
C SER A 28 -7.84 -2.77 19.69
N LEU A 29 -7.89 -2.81 18.36
CA LEU A 29 -6.82 -2.36 17.45
C LEU A 29 -6.68 -0.83 17.43
N GLY A 30 -7.34 -0.10 18.32
CA GLY A 30 -7.22 1.35 18.45
C GLY A 30 -8.29 2.12 17.67
N GLN A 31 -7.98 3.38 17.40
CA GLN A 31 -8.87 4.36 16.79
C GLN A 31 -8.13 5.12 15.71
N PHE A 32 -8.82 5.37 14.60
CA PHE A 32 -8.38 6.25 13.52
C PHE A 32 -9.27 7.48 13.48
N ALA A 33 -8.67 8.62 13.23
CA ALA A 33 -9.38 9.82 12.82
C ALA A 33 -8.81 10.35 11.52
N LEU A 34 -9.68 10.55 10.53
CA LEU A 34 -9.38 11.34 9.35
C LEU A 34 -9.99 12.72 9.56
N GLN A 35 -9.15 13.73 9.69
CA GLN A 35 -9.56 15.12 9.59
C GLN A 35 -9.25 15.57 8.18
N SER A 36 -10.24 15.90 7.37
CA SER A 36 -9.96 16.40 6.02
C SER A 36 -10.91 17.49 5.58
N GLN A 37 -10.46 18.25 4.60
CA GLN A 37 -11.24 19.19 3.82
C GLN A 37 -10.83 19.07 2.35
N GLY A 38 -11.73 19.42 1.45
CA GLY A 38 -11.47 19.31 0.03
C GLY A 38 -12.74 19.24 -0.79
N ASN A 39 -12.60 18.78 -2.03
CA ASN A 39 -13.70 18.63 -2.97
C ASN A 39 -13.52 17.36 -3.79
N MET A 40 -14.64 16.79 -4.20
CA MET A 40 -14.68 15.68 -5.14
C MET A 40 -15.63 16.05 -6.27
N LEU A 41 -15.10 16.13 -7.49
CA LEU A 41 -15.89 16.15 -8.71
C LEU A 41 -15.92 14.75 -9.28
N TRP A 42 -17.14 14.22 -9.42
CA TRP A 42 -17.36 12.97 -10.13
C TRP A 42 -18.57 13.11 -11.03
N SER A 43 -18.35 12.93 -12.33
CA SER A 43 -19.40 12.84 -13.33
C SER A 43 -19.16 11.59 -14.15
N ASN A 44 -20.19 10.80 -14.42
CA ASN A 44 -20.10 9.61 -15.26
C ASN A 44 -21.31 9.53 -16.18
N GLN A 45 -21.08 9.26 -17.47
CA GLN A 45 -22.16 9.15 -18.45
C GLN A 45 -22.74 7.74 -18.45
N GLY A 46 -24.07 7.62 -18.54
CA GLY A 46 -24.75 6.31 -18.54
C GLY A 46 -24.95 5.69 -17.15
N GLY A 47 -24.63 6.42 -16.08
CA GLY A 47 -24.86 6.01 -14.70
C GLY A 47 -23.62 6.23 -13.83
N LEU A 48 -23.80 6.31 -12.51
CA LEU A 48 -22.71 6.60 -11.57
C LEU A 48 -21.54 5.61 -11.70
N PHE A 49 -21.84 4.32 -11.81
CA PHE A 49 -20.87 3.24 -11.92
C PHE A 49 -20.85 2.58 -13.31
N ASN A 50 -21.00 3.36 -14.38
CA ASN A 50 -20.85 2.83 -15.74
C ASN A 50 -19.37 2.56 -16.06
N GLY A 51 -18.99 1.27 -16.08
CA GLY A 51 -17.63 0.82 -16.40
C GLY A 51 -17.42 0.39 -17.84
N ALA A 52 -18.41 0.56 -18.73
CA ALA A 52 -18.32 0.02 -20.10
C ALA A 52 -17.38 0.80 -21.04
N ALA A 53 -17.10 2.07 -20.72
CA ALA A 53 -16.24 2.95 -21.51
C ALA A 53 -15.68 4.09 -20.64
N ASP A 54 -14.65 4.75 -21.14
CA ASP A 54 -13.98 5.84 -20.44
C ASP A 54 -14.79 7.13 -20.57
N THR A 55 -15.76 7.27 -19.69
CA THR A 55 -16.78 8.33 -19.70
C THR A 55 -16.91 9.05 -18.35
N ALA A 56 -16.04 8.72 -17.39
CA ALA A 56 -16.01 9.33 -16.08
C ALA A 56 -15.01 10.49 -16.05
N LEU A 57 -15.45 11.65 -15.56
CA LEU A 57 -14.56 12.73 -15.12
C LEU A 57 -14.43 12.64 -13.61
N PHE A 58 -13.19 12.63 -13.12
CA PHE A 58 -12.88 12.49 -11.71
C PHE A 58 -11.77 13.46 -11.31
N ASP A 59 -12.01 14.21 -10.24
CA ASP A 59 -11.03 15.09 -9.58
C ASP A 59 -11.33 15.11 -8.09
N LEU A 60 -10.48 14.44 -7.33
CA LEU A 60 -10.48 14.45 -5.87
C LEU A 60 -9.32 15.33 -5.41
N ARG A 61 -9.65 16.31 -4.56
CA ARG A 61 -8.68 17.13 -3.84
C ARG A 61 -8.96 16.99 -2.37
N SER A 62 -7.98 16.54 -1.59
CA SER A 62 -8.15 16.33 -0.15
C SER A 62 -6.88 16.68 0.60
N GLN A 63 -7.02 17.53 1.60
CA GLN A 63 -5.95 17.86 2.53
C GLN A 63 -6.40 17.65 3.97
N GLY A 64 -5.49 17.21 4.84
CA GLY A 64 -5.86 16.87 6.20
C GLY A 64 -4.80 16.15 7.01
N ASP A 65 -5.28 15.32 7.94
CA ASP A 65 -4.47 14.50 8.81
C ASP A 65 -5.15 13.14 9.01
N LEU A 66 -4.40 12.05 8.89
CA LEU A 66 -4.81 10.74 9.37
C LEU A 66 -4.08 10.46 10.67
N ILE A 67 -4.83 10.25 11.75
CA ILE A 67 -4.29 10.09 13.10
C ILE A 67 -4.72 8.73 13.63
N TYR A 68 -3.75 7.95 14.10
CA TYR A 68 -3.94 6.68 14.78
C TYR A 68 -3.53 6.81 16.26
N ARG A 69 -4.36 6.25 17.15
CA ARG A 69 -3.98 6.02 18.54
C ARG A 69 -4.48 4.71 19.07
N GLN A 70 -3.82 4.24 20.13
CA GLN A 70 -4.30 3.13 20.92
C GLN A 70 -4.74 3.61 22.31
N GLY A 71 -6.05 3.54 22.59
CA GLY A 71 -6.63 3.94 23.86
C GLY A 71 -7.40 5.26 23.77
N ASP A 72 -7.58 5.89 24.93
CA ASP A 72 -8.42 7.07 25.11
C ASP A 72 -7.73 8.36 24.65
N ALA A 73 -8.50 9.44 24.61
CA ALA A 73 -7.97 10.81 24.59
C ALA A 73 -6.88 10.98 25.66
N GLY A 74 -5.72 11.54 25.28
CA GLY A 74 -4.52 11.56 26.13
C GLY A 74 -3.44 10.56 25.76
N ALA A 75 -3.78 9.46 25.08
CA ALA A 75 -2.82 8.44 24.67
C ALA A 75 -1.98 8.90 23.47
N ALA A 76 -0.74 8.41 23.36
CA ALA A 76 0.16 8.80 22.28
C ALA A 76 -0.45 8.56 20.88
N GLU A 77 -0.20 9.51 19.98
CA GLU A 77 -0.75 9.55 18.62
C GLU A 77 0.38 9.48 17.58
N LEU A 78 0.19 8.62 16.58
CA LEU A 78 0.96 8.60 15.33
C LEU A 78 0.08 9.20 14.23
N SER A 79 0.61 10.09 13.41
CA SER A 79 -0.17 10.72 12.36
C SER A 79 0.57 10.79 11.03
N PHE A 80 -0.18 10.63 9.94
CA PHE A 80 0.18 11.18 8.64
C PHE A 80 -0.32 12.62 8.63
N ALA A 81 0.57 13.52 9.04
CA ALA A 81 0.30 14.94 9.15
C ALA A 81 0.44 15.63 7.79
N ASN A 82 -0.26 16.74 7.58
CA ASN A 82 -0.23 17.46 6.30
C ASN A 82 -0.50 16.51 5.12
N LEU A 83 -1.42 15.56 5.32
CA LEU A 83 -1.79 14.56 4.34
C LEU A 83 -2.48 15.26 3.16
N ILE A 84 -1.89 15.14 1.98
CA ILE A 84 -2.52 15.47 0.69
C ILE A 84 -2.85 14.14 0.02
N PHE A 85 -4.09 14.02 -0.47
CA PHE A 85 -4.55 12.90 -1.27
C PHE A 85 -5.39 13.44 -2.42
N ASP A 86 -4.70 13.74 -3.50
CA ASP A 86 -5.26 14.25 -4.73
C ASP A 86 -5.17 13.19 -5.83
N LEU A 87 -6.23 13.06 -6.61
CA LEU A 87 -6.29 12.17 -7.77
C LEU A 87 -7.22 12.77 -8.81
N ALA A 88 -6.70 13.04 -10.01
CA ALA A 88 -7.49 13.53 -11.13
C ALA A 88 -7.23 12.71 -12.40
N PHE A 89 -8.27 12.49 -13.20
CA PHE A 89 -8.10 11.91 -14.53
C PHE A 89 -7.68 12.98 -15.53
N THR A 90 -6.62 12.71 -16.28
CA THR A 90 -5.97 13.71 -17.14
C THR A 90 -5.67 13.16 -18.53
N ASN A 91 -5.11 14.01 -19.40
CA ASN A 91 -4.56 13.62 -20.70
C ASN A 91 -3.02 13.51 -20.69
N GLY A 92 -2.42 13.36 -19.52
CA GLY A 92 -0.99 13.13 -19.34
C GLY A 92 -0.11 14.38 -19.30
N ALA A 93 1.13 14.19 -18.87
CA ALA A 93 2.11 15.25 -18.65
C ALA A 93 2.44 16.02 -19.93
N ALA A 94 2.56 15.32 -21.06
CA ALA A 94 2.86 15.91 -22.37
C ALA A 94 1.78 16.93 -22.83
N ALA A 95 0.56 16.81 -22.32
CA ALA A 95 -0.55 17.71 -22.61
C ALA A 95 -0.84 18.71 -21.48
N GLY A 96 0.02 18.77 -20.46
CA GLY A 96 -0.10 19.69 -19.32
C GLY A 96 -1.11 19.25 -18.27
N GLN A 97 -1.41 17.94 -18.17
CA GLN A 97 -2.32 17.37 -17.18
C GLN A 97 -3.74 17.99 -17.21
N LEU A 98 -4.28 18.24 -18.41
CA LEU A 98 -5.65 18.77 -18.54
C LEU A 98 -6.68 17.67 -18.24
N PRO A 99 -7.87 18.02 -17.69
CA PRO A 99 -8.90 17.05 -17.36
C PRO A 99 -9.31 16.20 -18.57
N ALA A 100 -9.37 14.88 -18.37
CA ALA A 100 -9.84 13.94 -19.38
C ALA A 100 -10.71 12.83 -18.77
N ALA A 101 -11.40 12.08 -19.62
CA ALA A 101 -12.24 10.99 -19.19
C ALA A 101 -11.41 9.74 -18.88
N GLY A 102 -11.77 9.08 -17.78
CA GLY A 102 -11.36 7.73 -17.43
C GLY A 102 -12.60 6.88 -17.14
N ARG A 103 -12.45 5.87 -16.31
CA ARG A 103 -13.43 4.85 -15.99
C ARG A 103 -13.66 4.78 -14.49
N ILE A 104 -14.92 4.82 -14.08
CA ILE A 104 -15.32 4.46 -12.73
C ILE A 104 -16.54 3.55 -12.84
N GLY A 105 -16.40 2.29 -12.44
CA GLY A 105 -17.46 1.32 -12.67
C GLY A 105 -17.41 0.09 -11.78
N LEU A 106 -18.52 -0.66 -11.79
CA LEU A 106 -18.60 -1.98 -11.18
C LEU A 106 -18.19 -3.04 -12.21
N THR A 107 -17.19 -3.83 -11.87
CA THR A 107 -16.76 -5.02 -12.63
C THR A 107 -17.10 -6.29 -11.83
N GLU A 108 -16.84 -7.46 -12.39
CA GLU A 108 -16.97 -8.73 -11.67
C GLU A 108 -15.99 -8.85 -10.49
N GLU A 109 -14.93 -8.03 -10.49
CA GLU A 109 -13.86 -8.06 -9.50
C GLU A 109 -14.02 -6.98 -8.43
N GLY A 110 -14.84 -5.95 -8.65
CA GLY A 110 -15.08 -4.89 -7.66
C GLY A 110 -15.45 -3.53 -8.25
N ILE A 111 -15.23 -2.48 -7.46
CA ILE A 111 -15.28 -1.09 -7.92
C ILE A 111 -13.92 -0.75 -8.53
N GLU A 112 -13.89 -0.41 -9.80
CA GLU A 112 -12.70 -0.01 -10.53
C GLU A 112 -12.68 1.51 -10.76
N PHE A 113 -11.51 2.11 -10.55
CA PHE A 113 -11.13 3.45 -10.96
C PHE A 113 -9.95 3.30 -11.92
N GLY A 114 -10.13 3.63 -13.18
CA GLY A 114 -9.13 3.42 -14.22
C GLY A 114 -8.99 4.64 -15.13
N ALA A 115 -7.79 4.96 -15.60
CA ALA A 115 -7.58 5.98 -16.62
C ALA A 115 -6.29 5.74 -17.41
N ASP A 116 -6.27 6.12 -18.68
CA ASP A 116 -5.05 6.12 -19.49
C ASP A 116 -3.98 7.03 -18.88
N TYR A 117 -4.40 8.17 -18.32
CA TYR A 117 -3.55 9.06 -17.54
C TYR A 117 -4.28 9.58 -16.30
N ALA A 118 -3.55 9.70 -15.20
CA ALA A 118 -4.02 10.34 -13.98
C ALA A 118 -2.91 11.20 -13.37
N ASP A 119 -3.26 12.30 -12.73
CA ASP A 119 -2.34 13.09 -11.91
C ASP A 119 -2.60 12.77 -10.43
N VAL A 120 -1.54 12.46 -9.69
CA VAL A 120 -1.62 12.12 -8.27
C VAL A 120 -0.76 13.06 -7.44
N GLU A 121 -1.27 13.45 -6.28
CA GLU A 121 -0.45 13.96 -5.18
C GLU A 121 -0.85 13.23 -3.90
N PHE A 122 -0.01 12.28 -3.49
CA PHE A 122 -0.12 11.63 -2.19
C PHE A 122 1.11 11.97 -1.38
N THR A 123 0.99 12.95 -0.48
CA THR A 123 2.11 13.39 0.36
C THR A 123 1.70 13.48 1.82
N PHE A 124 2.62 13.17 2.73
CA PHE A 124 2.38 13.35 4.16
C PHE A 124 3.70 13.45 4.93
N ASP A 125 3.61 14.01 6.12
CA ASP A 125 4.65 14.02 7.13
C ASP A 125 4.30 12.98 8.19
N LEU A 126 5.12 11.94 8.36
CA LEU A 126 5.02 11.06 9.52
C LEU A 126 5.32 11.88 10.77
N ALA A 127 4.36 11.96 11.69
CA ALA A 127 4.50 12.75 12.91
C ALA A 127 4.01 11.98 14.14
N PHE A 128 4.55 12.35 15.30
CA PHE A 128 4.26 11.72 16.57
C PHE A 128 3.95 12.75 17.65
N LYS A 129 3.01 12.43 18.54
CA LYS A 129 2.72 13.22 19.74
C LYS A 129 2.52 12.30 20.95
N ALA A 130 3.37 12.45 21.96
CA ALA A 130 3.31 11.63 23.17
C ALA A 130 2.11 11.93 24.07
N ASN A 131 1.72 13.20 24.21
CA ASN A 131 0.65 13.65 25.10
C ASN A 131 -0.34 14.54 24.33
N PRO A 132 -1.17 13.98 23.44
CA PRO A 132 -2.22 14.73 22.76
C PRO A 132 -3.44 14.93 23.67
N THR A 133 -4.28 15.91 23.36
CA THR A 133 -5.61 16.02 23.96
C THR A 133 -6.56 15.02 23.31
N ASN A 134 -6.84 15.15 22.01
CA ASN A 134 -7.70 14.22 21.27
C ASN A 134 -7.58 14.44 19.76
N PHE A 135 -6.90 13.53 19.05
CA PHE A 135 -6.64 13.66 17.61
C PHE A 135 -6.03 15.02 17.27
N ASP A 136 -4.92 15.32 17.93
CA ASP A 136 -4.33 16.65 17.95
C ASP A 136 -3.51 16.91 16.68
N THR A 137 -3.76 18.05 16.04
CA THR A 137 -3.03 18.49 14.85
C THR A 137 -1.90 19.49 15.13
N VAL A 138 -1.74 19.91 16.39
CA VAL A 138 -0.79 20.98 16.78
C VAL A 138 0.28 20.44 17.72
N GLY A 139 1.51 20.96 17.60
CA GLY A 139 2.62 20.65 18.51
C GLY A 139 3.13 19.21 18.39
N ARG A 140 3.06 18.65 17.18
CA ARG A 140 3.53 17.31 16.84
C ARG A 140 5.02 17.35 16.47
N SER A 141 5.74 16.26 16.73
CA SER A 141 7.09 16.06 16.22
C SER A 141 7.01 15.44 14.83
N HIS A 142 7.38 16.21 13.81
CA HIS A 142 7.44 15.75 12.42
C HIS A 142 8.77 15.02 12.17
N LEU A 143 8.69 13.79 11.66
CA LEU A 143 9.81 12.86 11.55
C LEU A 143 10.34 12.79 10.11
N VAL A 144 9.50 12.31 9.19
CA VAL A 144 9.88 12.03 7.79
C VAL A 144 8.75 12.46 6.87
N ARG A 145 9.10 13.12 5.77
CA ARG A 145 8.18 13.40 4.67
C ARG A 145 8.25 12.28 3.64
N PHE A 146 7.09 11.86 3.16
CA PHE A 146 6.94 10.93 2.06
C PHE A 146 5.98 11.52 1.01
N GLY A 147 6.21 11.21 -0.26
CA GLY A 147 5.36 11.70 -1.33
C GLY A 147 5.44 10.93 -2.64
N TRP A 148 4.30 10.67 -3.26
CA TRP A 148 4.18 10.41 -4.70
C TRP A 148 3.49 11.60 -5.34
N GLN A 149 4.05 12.11 -6.43
CA GLN A 149 3.55 13.29 -7.11
C GLN A 149 3.75 13.19 -8.62
N GLY A 150 2.78 13.67 -9.40
CA GLY A 150 2.84 13.74 -10.87
C GLY A 150 2.00 12.69 -11.58
N GLY A 151 2.26 12.51 -12.88
CA GLY A 151 1.44 11.69 -13.76
C GLY A 151 1.66 10.18 -13.60
N LEU A 152 0.56 9.45 -13.73
CA LEU A 152 0.48 8.01 -13.85
C LEU A 152 -0.05 7.68 -15.24
N ILE A 153 0.40 6.57 -15.82
CA ILE A 153 -0.06 6.03 -17.10
C ILE A 153 -0.75 4.69 -16.84
N ASN A 154 -1.86 4.40 -17.53
CA ASN A 154 -2.64 3.19 -17.35
C ASN A 154 -3.01 2.95 -15.87
N ALA A 155 -3.34 4.02 -15.16
CA ALA A 155 -3.59 3.97 -13.73
C ALA A 155 -4.86 3.19 -13.43
N ARG A 156 -4.76 2.21 -12.55
CA ARG A 156 -5.87 1.37 -12.11
C ARG A 156 -5.84 1.19 -10.61
N GLN A 157 -6.96 1.49 -9.98
CA GLN A 157 -7.26 1.13 -8.60
C GLN A 157 -8.53 0.30 -8.57
N ARG A 158 -8.54 -0.78 -7.80
CA ARG A 158 -9.72 -1.63 -7.66
C ARG A 158 -9.96 -1.99 -6.21
N ILE A 159 -11.21 -1.86 -5.78
CA ILE A 159 -11.68 -2.29 -4.46
C ILE A 159 -12.64 -3.45 -4.67
N GLY A 160 -12.17 -4.65 -4.36
CA GLY A 160 -12.92 -5.89 -4.52
C GLY A 160 -13.35 -6.51 -3.20
N ALA A 161 -14.38 -7.34 -3.29
CA ALA A 161 -14.78 -8.22 -2.21
C ALA A 161 -14.12 -9.60 -2.37
N GLY A 162 -13.89 -10.27 -1.25
CA GLY A 162 -13.19 -11.56 -1.19
C GLY A 162 -11.81 -11.37 -0.57
N GLY A 163 -11.56 -12.16 0.47
CA GLY A 163 -10.28 -12.16 1.18
C GLY A 163 -9.39 -13.33 0.75
N TYR A 164 -8.65 -13.86 1.71
CA TYR A 164 -7.69 -14.94 1.48
C TYR A 164 -8.40 -16.22 0.99
N GLY A 165 -7.84 -16.82 -0.07
CA GLY A 165 -8.22 -18.14 -0.55
C GLY A 165 -7.83 -19.26 0.42
N TYR A 166 -8.57 -20.36 0.42
CA TYR A 166 -8.26 -21.52 1.23
C TYR A 166 -7.71 -22.66 0.37
N GLY A 167 -6.62 -23.26 0.85
CA GLY A 167 -6.02 -24.45 0.24
C GLY A 167 -4.85 -24.10 -0.68
N THR A 168 -4.65 -24.94 -1.69
CA THR A 168 -3.53 -24.86 -2.61
C THR A 168 -3.96 -25.17 -4.05
N TYR A 169 -3.16 -24.73 -5.00
CA TYR A 169 -3.25 -25.13 -6.40
C TYR A 169 -1.91 -25.64 -6.90
N ALA A 170 -1.93 -26.50 -7.92
CA ALA A 170 -0.72 -26.99 -8.55
C ALA A 170 -0.43 -26.16 -9.81
N ASP A 171 0.83 -25.74 -9.97
CA ASP A 171 1.37 -25.23 -11.23
C ASP A 171 2.64 -26.01 -11.57
N GLY A 172 2.53 -26.83 -12.60
CA GLY A 172 3.53 -27.84 -12.95
C GLY A 172 3.76 -28.84 -11.81
N VAL A 173 5.01 -28.94 -11.35
CA VAL A 173 5.41 -29.82 -10.24
C VAL A 173 5.31 -29.15 -8.87
N ASN A 174 5.04 -27.85 -8.85
CA ASN A 174 5.04 -27.05 -7.63
C ASN A 174 3.60 -26.83 -7.16
N ILE A 175 3.45 -26.75 -5.85
CA ILE A 175 2.19 -26.47 -5.16
C ILE A 175 2.29 -25.06 -4.57
N PHE A 176 1.24 -24.27 -4.79
CA PHE A 176 1.13 -22.88 -4.36
C PHE A 176 -0.06 -22.70 -3.43
N GLN A 177 0.09 -21.79 -2.47
CA GLN A 177 -0.99 -21.32 -1.62
C GLN A 177 -2.00 -20.55 -2.47
N ASP A 178 -3.28 -20.89 -2.35
CA ASP A 178 -4.36 -20.19 -3.03
C ASP A 178 -4.67 -18.91 -2.27
N PHE A 179 -4.18 -17.76 -2.74
CA PHE A 179 -4.32 -16.49 -2.00
C PHE A 179 -5.52 -15.64 -2.45
N ASP A 180 -6.04 -15.85 -3.66
CA ASP A 180 -7.15 -15.07 -4.23
C ASP A 180 -8.46 -15.88 -4.40
N GLY A 181 -8.39 -17.19 -4.12
CA GLY A 181 -9.53 -18.12 -4.20
C GLY A 181 -9.83 -18.60 -5.62
N THR A 182 -8.92 -18.39 -6.57
CA THR A 182 -9.06 -18.80 -7.98
C THR A 182 -8.47 -20.18 -8.28
N GLY A 183 -7.85 -20.81 -7.28
CA GLY A 183 -7.22 -22.13 -7.39
C GLY A 183 -8.18 -23.31 -7.50
N ALA A 184 -7.65 -24.51 -7.23
CA ALA A 184 -8.36 -25.78 -7.44
C ALA A 184 -9.63 -25.96 -6.60
N LEU A 185 -9.76 -25.23 -5.48
CA LEU A 185 -10.98 -25.12 -4.68
C LEU A 185 -11.70 -23.80 -4.98
N ALA A 186 -11.99 -23.55 -6.26
CA ALA A 186 -12.68 -22.35 -6.71
C ALA A 186 -13.90 -22.05 -5.82
N ASN A 187 -13.96 -20.81 -5.31
CA ASN A 187 -14.98 -20.28 -4.37
C ASN A 187 -14.78 -20.63 -2.88
N SER A 188 -13.66 -21.22 -2.49
CA SER A 188 -13.31 -21.36 -1.07
C SER A 188 -12.39 -20.22 -0.65
N ARG A 189 -12.96 -19.03 -0.41
CA ARG A 189 -12.24 -17.86 0.12
C ARG A 189 -13.01 -17.17 1.24
N SER A 190 -12.33 -16.41 2.07
CA SER A 190 -12.96 -15.59 3.10
C SER A 190 -13.70 -14.37 2.52
N GLN A 191 -14.40 -13.62 3.38
CA GLN A 191 -15.15 -12.41 3.02
C GLN A 191 -14.37 -11.11 3.27
N GLY A 192 -13.04 -11.15 3.20
CA GLY A 192 -12.19 -9.97 3.29
C GLY A 192 -12.39 -8.96 2.14
N ILE A 193 -11.56 -7.92 2.16
CA ILE A 193 -11.51 -6.86 1.15
C ILE A 193 -10.17 -6.94 0.44
N ASN A 194 -10.16 -6.83 -0.88
CA ASN A 194 -8.93 -6.71 -1.65
C ASN A 194 -8.84 -5.31 -2.29
N LEU A 195 -7.62 -4.77 -2.30
CA LEU A 195 -7.25 -3.54 -2.96
C LEU A 195 -6.18 -3.85 -3.99
N LEU A 196 -6.34 -3.35 -5.21
CA LEU A 196 -5.31 -3.37 -6.25
C LEU A 196 -4.94 -1.94 -6.60
N SER A 197 -3.65 -1.71 -6.82
CA SER A 197 -3.09 -0.44 -7.27
C SER A 197 -2.02 -0.71 -8.30
N GLU A 198 -2.22 -0.24 -9.52
CA GLU A 198 -1.35 -0.52 -10.67
C GLU A 198 -1.23 0.69 -11.59
N TRP A 199 -0.03 0.93 -12.08
CA TRP A 199 0.23 1.97 -13.08
C TRP A 199 1.64 1.83 -13.66
N ASP A 200 1.83 2.55 -14.76
CA ASP A 200 3.12 3.01 -15.24
C ASP A 200 3.36 4.46 -14.78
N PHE A 201 4.61 4.92 -14.79
CA PHE A 201 4.95 6.28 -14.37
C PHE A 201 5.03 7.20 -15.60
N ASP A 202 4.36 8.36 -15.55
CA ASP A 202 4.53 9.40 -16.57
C ASP A 202 5.86 10.16 -16.36
N SER A 203 6.25 10.93 -17.37
CA SER A 203 7.49 11.70 -17.45
C SER A 203 7.71 12.72 -16.34
N ASP A 204 6.66 13.19 -15.68
CA ASP A 204 6.72 14.14 -14.56
C ASP A 204 6.59 13.49 -13.18
N PHE A 205 6.36 12.17 -13.10
CA PHE A 205 6.21 11.45 -11.84
C PHE A 205 7.48 11.54 -10.98
N ALA A 206 7.28 11.67 -9.68
CA ALA A 206 8.34 11.59 -8.70
C ALA A 206 7.94 10.95 -7.37
N LEU A 207 8.88 10.19 -6.81
CA LEU A 207 8.88 9.81 -5.40
C LEU A 207 9.73 10.82 -4.62
N VAL A 208 9.22 11.28 -3.49
CA VAL A 208 9.87 12.26 -2.61
C VAL A 208 10.00 11.67 -1.21
N ILE A 209 11.21 11.74 -0.65
CA ILE A 209 11.49 11.34 0.74
C ILE A 209 12.42 12.37 1.36
N GLY A 210 12.09 12.86 2.55
CA GLY A 210 12.93 13.89 3.17
C GLY A 210 12.56 14.27 4.58
N GLU A 211 13.06 15.42 5.00
CA GLU A 211 12.78 16.02 6.29
C GLU A 211 11.37 16.62 6.29
N ALA A 212 10.57 16.27 7.30
CA ALA A 212 9.25 16.86 7.47
C ALA A 212 9.29 18.21 8.21
N ALA A 213 10.34 18.45 9.01
CA ALA A 213 10.58 19.68 9.77
C ALA A 213 11.85 20.41 9.27
N GLY A 214 12.13 21.59 9.85
CA GLY A 214 13.37 22.32 9.57
C GLY A 214 13.43 22.89 8.15
N ASN A 215 14.48 22.53 7.42
CA ASN A 215 14.70 23.02 6.05
C ASN A 215 13.76 22.36 5.04
N ARG A 216 13.12 21.24 5.43
CA ARG A 216 12.32 20.38 4.56
C ARG A 216 13.10 19.94 3.33
N SER A 217 14.37 19.64 3.51
CA SER A 217 15.20 19.11 2.43
C SER A 217 14.77 17.69 2.10
N TYR A 218 14.70 17.37 0.82
CA TYR A 218 14.21 16.07 0.36
C TYR A 218 14.98 15.56 -0.85
N VAL A 219 14.94 14.24 -1.02
CA VAL A 219 15.40 13.56 -2.22
C VAL A 219 14.21 13.35 -3.13
N ARG A 220 14.35 13.72 -4.41
CA ARG A 220 13.38 13.47 -5.48
C ARG A 220 13.95 12.41 -6.41
N PHE A 221 13.18 11.34 -6.61
CA PHE A 221 13.45 10.28 -7.59
C PHE A 221 12.49 10.45 -8.76
N SER A 222 13.02 10.74 -9.94
CA SER A 222 12.25 11.05 -11.15
C SER A 222 12.86 10.38 -12.39
N ASP A 223 12.29 10.62 -13.57
CA ASP A 223 12.67 9.98 -14.83
C ASP A 223 12.62 8.45 -14.70
N TRP A 224 11.42 7.94 -14.49
CA TRP A 224 11.22 6.51 -14.22
C TRP A 224 11.26 5.70 -15.51
N GLN A 225 12.08 4.65 -15.50
CA GLN A 225 12.35 3.79 -16.64
C GLN A 225 11.91 2.37 -16.33
N ARG A 226 11.31 1.71 -17.33
CA ARG A 226 10.91 0.30 -17.21
C ARG A 226 12.15 -0.57 -17.10
N PHE A 227 12.08 -1.55 -16.19
CA PHE A 227 13.12 -2.54 -16.05
C PHE A 227 13.00 -3.59 -17.15
N GLY A 228 14.02 -3.67 -18.01
CA GLY A 228 14.08 -4.63 -19.11
C GLY A 228 12.87 -4.60 -20.03
N ASN A 229 12.52 -5.77 -20.58
CA ASN A 229 11.34 -5.97 -21.42
C ASN A 229 10.18 -6.61 -20.64
N VAL A 230 10.06 -6.33 -19.35
CA VAL A 230 9.02 -6.95 -18.51
C VAL A 230 7.65 -6.42 -18.92
N THR A 231 6.72 -7.35 -19.19
CA THR A 231 5.32 -7.05 -19.56
C THR A 231 4.48 -6.74 -18.33
N GLY A 232 3.46 -5.89 -18.47
CA GLY A 232 2.56 -5.52 -17.38
C GLY A 232 2.85 -4.12 -16.83
N PRO A 233 2.20 -3.70 -15.74
CA PRO A 233 2.44 -2.39 -15.14
C PRO A 233 3.85 -2.32 -14.51
N MET A 234 4.44 -1.13 -14.48
CA MET A 234 5.71 -0.89 -13.78
C MET A 234 5.55 -1.04 -12.27
N PHE A 235 4.38 -0.70 -11.73
CA PHE A 235 4.04 -0.86 -10.33
C PHE A 235 2.75 -1.68 -10.20
N SER A 236 2.75 -2.67 -9.30
CA SER A 236 1.55 -3.36 -8.85
C SER A 236 1.62 -3.63 -7.37
N PHE A 237 0.54 -3.36 -6.66
CA PHE A 237 0.47 -3.56 -5.21
C PHE A 237 -0.91 -4.08 -4.79
N PRO A 238 -1.17 -5.39 -4.98
CA PRO A 238 -2.36 -6.04 -4.46
C PRO A 238 -2.23 -6.28 -2.95
N VAL A 239 -3.29 -5.92 -2.22
CA VAL A 239 -3.38 -6.04 -0.77
C VAL A 239 -4.71 -6.67 -0.41
N THR A 240 -4.70 -7.65 0.50
CA THR A 240 -5.90 -8.24 1.07
C THR A 240 -5.98 -7.91 2.56
N PHE A 241 -7.12 -7.41 2.99
CA PHE A 241 -7.48 -7.17 4.38
C PHE A 241 -8.50 -8.20 4.82
N ASP A 242 -8.22 -8.91 5.90
CA ASP A 242 -9.07 -10.01 6.35
C ASP A 242 -8.95 -10.28 7.86
N VAL A 243 -9.88 -11.03 8.42
CA VAL A 243 -9.75 -11.59 9.77
C VAL A 243 -9.48 -13.08 9.63
N VAL A 244 -8.28 -13.49 10.06
CA VAL A 244 -7.83 -14.88 9.96
C VAL A 244 -7.64 -15.47 11.36
N GLN A 245 -7.71 -16.80 11.43
CA GLN A 245 -7.47 -17.56 12.66
C GLN A 245 -6.47 -18.68 12.42
N ALA A 246 -5.89 -19.18 13.50
CA ALA A 246 -4.97 -20.31 13.47
C ALA A 246 -5.54 -21.49 12.65
N GLY A 247 -4.72 -22.06 11.78
CA GLY A 247 -5.11 -23.16 10.88
C GLY A 247 -5.88 -22.72 9.62
N ALA A 248 -6.28 -21.46 9.50
CA ALA A 248 -6.94 -20.89 8.33
C ALA A 248 -6.23 -19.63 7.78
N ALA A 249 -5.13 -19.21 8.41
CA ALA A 249 -4.25 -18.13 7.95
C ALA A 249 -3.23 -18.65 6.91
N PRO A 250 -2.58 -17.75 6.13
CA PRO A 250 -1.43 -18.12 5.31
C PRO A 250 -0.36 -18.90 6.08
N GLY A 251 0.27 -19.85 5.40
CA GLY A 251 1.22 -20.78 6.04
C GLY A 251 2.63 -20.20 6.18
N GLY A 252 2.97 -19.16 5.41
CA GLY A 252 4.32 -18.61 5.32
C GLY A 252 4.66 -18.10 3.92
N LEU A 253 5.85 -17.54 3.80
CA LEU A 253 6.40 -17.00 2.56
C LEU A 253 7.65 -17.77 2.14
N CYS A 254 7.96 -17.77 0.84
CA CYS A 254 9.12 -18.46 0.28
C CYS A 254 10.10 -17.50 -0.38
N ALA A 255 11.33 -17.44 0.15
CA ALA A 255 12.46 -16.85 -0.56
C ALA A 255 13.04 -17.89 -1.51
N GLY A 256 12.88 -17.70 -2.81
CA GLY A 256 13.22 -18.75 -3.77
C GLY A 256 13.16 -18.29 -5.22
N PRO A 257 13.19 -19.24 -6.16
CA PRO A 257 13.27 -18.92 -7.59
C PRO A 257 11.93 -18.47 -8.21
N PHE A 258 10.86 -18.38 -7.42
CA PHE A 258 9.51 -18.11 -7.92
C PHE A 258 9.30 -16.62 -8.17
N THR A 259 8.97 -16.28 -9.42
CA THR A 259 8.69 -14.90 -9.85
C THR A 259 7.24 -14.46 -9.62
N SER A 260 6.33 -15.40 -9.33
CA SER A 260 4.92 -15.16 -9.00
C SER A 260 4.38 -16.28 -8.11
N GLY A 261 3.25 -16.03 -7.46
CA GLY A 261 2.57 -16.96 -6.55
C GLY A 261 3.34 -17.20 -5.26
N VAL A 262 2.68 -17.77 -4.25
CA VAL A 262 3.34 -18.13 -2.98
C VAL A 262 3.42 -19.66 -2.88
N PRO A 263 4.57 -20.29 -3.18
CA PRO A 263 4.70 -21.74 -3.08
C PRO A 263 4.50 -22.21 -1.63
N ASP A 264 4.00 -23.43 -1.46
CA ASP A 264 3.94 -24.05 -0.15
C ASP A 264 5.34 -24.44 0.36
N GLN A 265 5.43 -24.86 1.63
CA GLN A 265 6.72 -25.18 2.25
C GLN A 265 7.49 -26.28 1.50
N ALA A 266 6.79 -27.32 1.04
CA ALA A 266 7.42 -28.45 0.36
C ALA A 266 8.00 -28.03 -1.00
N SER A 267 7.23 -27.25 -1.77
CA SER A 267 7.64 -26.73 -3.08
C SER A 267 8.74 -25.69 -2.96
N CYS A 268 8.67 -24.84 -1.93
CA CYS A 268 9.71 -23.87 -1.64
C CYS A 268 11.06 -24.55 -1.39
N ILE A 269 11.10 -25.51 -0.46
CA ILE A 269 12.33 -26.25 -0.12
C ILE A 269 12.77 -27.11 -1.32
N GLY A 270 11.83 -27.76 -2.00
CA GLY A 270 12.11 -28.60 -3.17
C GLY A 270 12.74 -27.83 -4.34
N ALA A 271 12.39 -26.55 -4.50
CA ALA A 271 13.00 -25.65 -5.48
C ALA A 271 14.31 -24.98 -5.00
N GLY A 272 14.81 -25.37 -3.82
CA GLY A 272 16.04 -24.80 -3.24
C GLY A 272 15.85 -23.43 -2.56
N GLY A 273 14.62 -23.05 -2.24
CA GLY A 273 14.29 -21.84 -1.48
C GLY A 273 14.29 -22.05 0.04
N GLU A 274 14.10 -20.94 0.76
CA GLU A 274 13.93 -20.88 2.21
C GLU A 274 12.49 -20.47 2.55
N PHE A 275 11.81 -21.28 3.36
CA PHE A 275 10.44 -21.04 3.78
C PHE A 275 10.39 -20.37 5.15
N PHE A 276 9.76 -19.21 5.22
CA PHE A 276 9.52 -18.44 6.44
C PHE A 276 8.09 -18.67 6.90
N SER A 277 7.92 -19.48 7.94
CA SER A 277 6.61 -19.70 8.55
C SER A 277 6.10 -18.41 9.19
N SER A 278 4.88 -18.02 8.84
CA SER A 278 4.18 -16.86 9.39
C SER A 278 2.87 -17.26 10.09
N GLY A 279 2.54 -18.56 10.12
CA GLY A 279 1.27 -19.05 10.64
C GLY A 279 0.97 -18.60 12.07
N LEU A 280 -0.31 -18.31 12.34
CA LEU A 280 -0.76 -17.91 13.67
C LEU A 280 -0.66 -19.07 14.69
N PRO A 281 -0.27 -18.79 15.96
CA PRO A 281 -0.28 -19.79 17.02
C PRO A 281 -1.66 -20.42 17.25
N ALA A 282 -1.71 -21.67 17.70
CA ALA A 282 -2.98 -22.34 17.98
C ALA A 282 -3.85 -21.54 18.97
N GLY A 283 -5.12 -21.30 18.60
CA GLY A 283 -6.07 -20.52 19.39
C GLY A 283 -6.07 -19.02 19.10
N ASP A 284 -5.09 -18.50 18.34
CA ASP A 284 -5.03 -17.07 18.00
C ASP A 284 -5.88 -16.72 16.77
N ALA A 285 -6.19 -15.43 16.67
CA ALA A 285 -6.74 -14.77 15.49
C ALA A 285 -6.14 -13.38 15.35
N ALA A 286 -6.12 -12.86 14.12
CA ALA A 286 -5.55 -11.56 13.79
C ALA A 286 -6.32 -10.88 12.66
N PHE A 287 -6.26 -9.56 12.63
CA PHE A 287 -6.52 -8.82 11.41
C PHE A 287 -5.28 -8.91 10.51
N ALA A 288 -5.42 -9.55 9.36
CA ALA A 288 -4.37 -9.77 8.40
C ALA A 288 -4.35 -8.66 7.34
N VAL A 289 -3.15 -8.16 7.04
CA VAL A 289 -2.83 -7.42 5.83
C VAL A 289 -1.87 -8.29 5.03
N LEU A 290 -2.33 -8.80 3.90
CA LEU A 290 -1.58 -9.72 3.04
C LEU A 290 -1.20 -9.00 1.76
N VAL A 291 0.07 -9.08 1.37
CA VAL A 291 0.57 -8.57 0.09
C VAL A 291 1.10 -9.75 -0.71
N ARG A 292 0.75 -9.83 -2.00
CA ARG A 292 1.03 -11.00 -2.85
C ARG A 292 1.47 -10.56 -4.24
N ASP A 293 2.64 -10.97 -4.70
CA ASP A 293 3.12 -10.61 -6.05
C ASP A 293 3.20 -9.09 -6.32
N ALA A 294 3.30 -8.27 -5.27
CA ALA A 294 3.53 -6.84 -5.44
C ALA A 294 4.91 -6.61 -6.06
N HIS A 295 5.07 -5.61 -6.90
CA HIS A 295 6.32 -5.40 -7.60
C HIS A 295 6.53 -3.96 -8.03
N LEU A 296 7.81 -3.64 -8.23
CA LEU A 296 8.29 -2.43 -8.87
C LEU A 296 9.28 -2.84 -9.96
N HIS A 297 8.76 -2.98 -11.18
CA HIS A 297 9.53 -3.29 -12.40
C HIS A 297 9.98 -2.02 -13.10
N ALA A 298 10.46 -1.06 -12.31
CA ALA A 298 10.97 0.21 -12.77
C ALA A 298 12.07 0.73 -11.87
N TYR A 299 12.85 1.67 -12.39
CA TYR A 299 13.87 2.38 -11.64
C TYR A 299 13.86 3.86 -12.03
N SER A 300 14.25 4.73 -11.10
CA SER A 300 14.47 6.15 -11.37
C SER A 300 15.88 6.33 -11.95
N SER A 301 16.01 7.04 -13.08
CA SER A 301 17.32 7.43 -13.65
C SER A 301 17.80 8.81 -13.19
N LEU A 302 16.96 9.60 -12.51
CA LEU A 302 17.33 10.91 -12.00
C LEU A 302 17.03 11.05 -10.50
N VAL A 303 18.09 11.29 -9.72
CA VAL A 303 18.02 11.58 -8.27
C VAL A 303 18.50 12.99 -8.01
N GLU A 304 17.66 13.79 -7.37
CA GLU A 304 17.95 15.18 -7.01
C GLU A 304 17.77 15.39 -5.51
N VAL A 305 18.66 16.19 -4.90
CA VAL A 305 18.47 16.69 -3.54
C VAL A 305 17.97 18.11 -3.64
N ILE A 306 16.81 18.39 -3.06
CA ILE A 306 16.17 19.70 -3.08
C ILE A 306 16.17 20.24 -1.65
N ASP A 307 16.73 21.43 -1.48
CA ASP A 307 16.65 22.21 -0.25
C ASP A 307 15.88 23.50 -0.56
N PRO A 308 14.60 23.58 -0.16
CA PRO A 308 13.78 24.77 -0.39
C PRO A 308 14.36 26.05 0.21
N GLN A 309 15.13 25.96 1.31
CA GLN A 309 15.73 27.12 1.97
C GLN A 309 17.07 27.54 1.35
N ALA A 310 17.77 26.63 0.68
CA ALA A 310 19.02 26.91 -0.03
C ALA A 310 18.83 27.36 -1.50
N GLY A 311 17.58 27.59 -1.93
CA GLY A 311 17.27 28.08 -3.28
C GLY A 311 16.97 27.00 -4.32
N GLY A 312 16.65 25.77 -3.90
CA GLY A 312 16.17 24.70 -4.78
C GLY A 312 17.10 23.49 -4.82
N THR A 313 17.37 22.97 -6.02
CA THR A 313 18.21 21.78 -6.22
C THR A 313 19.64 22.06 -5.73
N VAL A 314 20.06 21.35 -4.67
CA VAL A 314 21.43 21.35 -4.18
C VAL A 314 22.25 20.44 -5.10
N THR A 315 23.42 20.93 -5.50
CA THR A 315 24.36 20.30 -6.46
C THR A 315 24.30 18.77 -6.48
N PRO A 316 24.21 18.12 -7.67
CA PRO A 316 24.03 16.68 -7.79
C PRO A 316 25.08 15.92 -6.97
N VAL A 317 24.60 15.15 -6.02
CA VAL A 317 25.45 14.23 -5.28
C VAL A 317 25.68 13.02 -6.19
N ASN A 318 26.94 12.62 -6.40
CA ASN A 318 27.32 11.59 -7.38
C ASN A 318 27.01 10.16 -6.87
N TRP A 319 25.73 9.87 -6.60
CA TRP A 319 25.23 8.55 -6.27
C TRP A 319 23.90 8.30 -7.01
N GLY A 320 23.67 7.04 -7.38
CA GLY A 320 22.39 6.57 -7.90
C GLY A 320 21.85 5.49 -6.98
N LEU A 321 20.54 5.47 -6.76
CA LEU A 321 19.86 4.42 -6.02
C LEU A 321 18.86 3.75 -6.97
N LEU A 322 19.13 2.49 -7.27
CA LEU A 322 18.25 1.63 -8.04
C LEU A 322 17.48 0.75 -7.06
N LEU A 323 16.19 1.02 -6.88
CA LEU A 323 15.28 0.18 -6.11
C LEU A 323 14.57 -0.76 -7.08
N THR A 324 15.01 -2.01 -7.18
CA THR A 324 14.29 -3.03 -7.94
C THR A 324 13.70 -4.06 -6.99
N TYR A 325 12.37 -4.11 -6.95
CA TYR A 325 11.66 -5.20 -6.30
C TYR A 325 11.06 -6.06 -7.41
N GLY A 326 11.66 -7.23 -7.65
CA GLY A 326 11.10 -8.18 -8.61
C GLY A 326 9.77 -8.75 -8.11
N LYS A 327 9.67 -8.94 -6.79
CA LYS A 327 8.50 -9.46 -6.08
C LYS A 327 8.55 -9.10 -4.59
N LEU A 328 7.42 -8.68 -4.04
CA LEU A 328 7.21 -8.34 -2.65
C LEU A 328 5.97 -9.08 -2.13
N ASP A 329 6.19 -9.90 -1.11
CA ASP A 329 5.12 -10.61 -0.40
C ASP A 329 5.19 -10.25 1.08
N ALA A 330 4.03 -10.11 1.71
CA ALA A 330 3.97 -9.82 3.14
C ALA A 330 2.80 -10.52 3.82
N ASP A 331 3.06 -11.02 5.02
CA ASP A 331 2.05 -11.44 5.99
C ASP A 331 2.18 -10.53 7.21
N ILE A 332 1.22 -9.63 7.39
CA ILE A 332 1.17 -8.70 8.52
C ILE A 332 -0.05 -9.06 9.37
N PHE A 333 0.19 -9.60 10.55
CA PHE A 333 -0.86 -9.96 11.49
C PHE A 333 -0.94 -8.95 12.62
N LEU A 334 -2.01 -8.15 12.62
CA LEU A 334 -2.32 -7.20 13.67
C LEU A 334 -3.22 -7.85 14.70
N ARG A 335 -2.70 -7.95 15.93
CA ARG A 335 -3.41 -8.55 17.06
C ARG A 335 -3.79 -7.45 18.05
N PRO A 336 -5.07 -7.39 18.46
CA PRO A 336 -5.50 -6.56 19.57
C PRO A 336 -5.05 -7.27 20.84
N GLN A 337 -3.76 -7.14 21.16
CA GLN A 337 -3.28 -7.32 22.52
C GLN A 337 -3.58 -6.07 23.37
N GLY A 338 -4.16 -5.04 22.74
CA GLY A 338 -4.62 -3.81 23.37
C GLY A 338 -5.72 -4.07 24.39
N ARG A 339 -5.38 -3.79 25.66
CA ARG A 339 -6.18 -3.15 26.73
C ARG A 339 -7.71 -3.32 26.66
N ALA A 340 -8.32 -3.70 27.78
CA ALA A 340 -9.73 -3.38 28.02
C ALA A 340 -9.94 -1.86 27.95
N ASP A 341 -10.97 -1.42 27.25
CA ASP A 341 -11.33 -0.01 27.15
C ASP A 341 -11.33 0.67 28.55
N GLY A 342 -10.54 1.73 28.75
CA GLY A 342 -10.42 2.43 30.04
C GLY A 342 -9.45 1.91 31.14
N ALA A 343 -8.64 0.85 30.95
CA ALA A 343 -7.72 0.33 32.01
C ALA A 343 -6.38 1.10 32.25
N VAL A 344 -5.85 1.22 33.48
CA VAL A 344 -4.56 1.92 33.74
C VAL A 344 -3.33 1.12 33.22
N VAL A 345 -2.23 1.80 32.83
CA VAL A 345 -0.99 1.19 32.29
C VAL A 345 -0.08 0.72 33.42
N ASN A 346 0.10 -0.60 33.55
CA ASN A 346 0.84 -1.21 34.67
C ASN A 346 1.98 -2.16 34.23
N THR A 347 2.01 -2.58 32.95
CA THR A 347 2.98 -3.54 32.39
C THR A 347 3.31 -3.23 30.92
N THR A 348 4.34 -3.88 30.36
CA THR A 348 4.82 -3.73 28.97
C THR A 348 3.95 -4.41 27.90
N ASP A 349 2.81 -5.02 28.27
CA ASP A 349 1.91 -5.75 27.37
C ASP A 349 0.81 -4.86 26.76
N THR A 350 1.05 -3.55 26.67
CA THR A 350 0.12 -2.57 26.11
C THR A 350 0.53 -2.22 24.68
N GLY A 351 -0.30 -2.53 23.67
CA GLY A 351 0.10 -2.31 22.28
C GLY A 351 -0.83 -2.93 21.24
N ILE A 352 -0.74 -2.48 19.99
CA ILE A 352 -0.98 -3.39 18.87
C ILE A 352 0.24 -4.29 18.82
N ARG A 353 0.04 -5.60 18.79
CA ARG A 353 1.11 -6.51 18.37
C ARG A 353 0.99 -6.71 16.87
N ALA A 354 2.06 -6.43 16.15
CA ALA A 354 2.19 -6.74 14.74
C ALA A 354 3.24 -7.83 14.57
N ASP A 355 2.85 -8.99 14.05
CA ASP A 355 3.81 -9.99 13.57
C ASP A 355 3.92 -9.82 12.05
N VAL A 356 5.13 -9.52 11.58
CA VAL A 356 5.38 -9.19 10.17
C VAL A 356 6.38 -10.17 9.61
N THR A 357 5.97 -10.89 8.57
CA THR A 357 6.87 -11.58 7.66
C THR A 357 6.83 -10.84 6.34
N LEU A 358 7.92 -10.14 6.02
CA LEU A 358 8.07 -9.37 4.79
C LEU A 358 9.19 -9.99 3.98
N LEU A 359 8.90 -10.27 2.71
CA LEU A 359 9.87 -10.77 1.77
C LEU A 359 9.94 -9.83 0.57
N ALA A 360 11.11 -9.23 0.39
CA ALA A 360 11.46 -8.47 -0.81
C ALA A 360 12.53 -9.25 -1.57
N GLN A 361 12.23 -9.67 -2.79
CA GLN A 361 13.13 -10.48 -3.59
C GLN A 361 13.12 -10.03 -5.06
N SER A 362 14.24 -10.30 -5.74
CA SER A 362 14.40 -10.07 -7.18
C SER A 362 14.67 -11.43 -7.87
N PRO A 363 13.71 -12.37 -7.81
CA PRO A 363 13.90 -13.74 -8.27
C PRO A 363 14.33 -13.72 -9.74
N ASP A 364 15.45 -14.39 -10.02
CA ASP A 364 16.13 -14.46 -11.32
C ASP A 364 16.68 -13.12 -11.87
N ALA A 365 16.11 -11.96 -11.56
CA ALA A 365 16.56 -10.66 -12.07
C ALA A 365 18.02 -10.33 -11.70
N TRP A 366 18.42 -10.48 -10.43
CA TRP A 366 19.81 -10.22 -10.02
C TRP A 366 20.81 -11.18 -10.68
N ARG A 367 20.39 -12.45 -10.85
CA ARG A 367 21.18 -13.47 -11.53
C ARG A 367 21.36 -13.13 -13.01
N ARG A 368 20.30 -12.72 -13.70
CA ARG A 368 20.36 -12.30 -15.11
C ARG A 368 21.19 -11.04 -15.28
N ALA A 369 21.00 -10.02 -14.42
CA ALA A 369 21.74 -8.76 -14.45
C ALA A 369 23.27 -8.96 -14.28
N ASN A 370 23.68 -9.96 -13.49
CA ASN A 370 25.08 -10.31 -13.25
C ASN A 370 25.56 -11.51 -14.07
N SER A 371 24.80 -11.95 -15.08
CA SER A 371 25.22 -13.04 -15.96
C SER A 371 26.46 -12.64 -16.77
N ASP A 372 27.38 -13.57 -17.00
CA ASP A 372 28.50 -13.36 -17.92
C ASP A 372 28.05 -13.26 -19.39
N ASP A 373 26.87 -13.80 -19.71
CA ASP A 373 26.28 -13.75 -21.04
C ASP A 373 25.55 -12.40 -21.29
N PRO A 374 26.02 -11.57 -22.23
CA PRO A 374 25.39 -10.29 -22.56
C PRO A 374 23.94 -10.43 -23.06
N LEU A 375 23.57 -11.55 -23.68
CA LEU A 375 22.20 -11.79 -24.12
C LEU A 375 21.28 -12.07 -22.92
N VAL A 376 21.79 -12.75 -21.89
CA VAL A 376 21.05 -12.97 -20.63
C VAL A 376 20.99 -11.69 -19.80
N ARG A 377 22.04 -10.87 -19.78
CA ARG A 377 21.97 -9.53 -19.16
C ARG A 377 20.96 -8.63 -19.85
N ALA A 378 20.80 -8.74 -21.17
CA ALA A 378 19.82 -7.97 -21.92
C ALA A 378 18.36 -8.38 -21.64
N THR A 379 18.14 -9.53 -21.01
CA THR A 379 16.82 -9.98 -20.53
C THR A 379 16.62 -9.80 -19.04
N ALA A 380 17.60 -9.20 -18.34
CA ALA A 380 17.51 -8.93 -16.91
C ALA A 380 16.31 -8.06 -16.58
#